data_AF-A0A4Z1T2G3-F1
#
_entry.id   AF-A0A4Z1T2G3-F1
#
_cell.length_a   1.000
_cell.length_b   1.000
_cell.length_c   1.000
_cell.angle_alpha   90.00
_cell.angle_beta   90.00
_cell.angle_gamma   90.00
#
_symmetry.space_group_name_H-M   'P 1'
#
loop_
_entity.id
_entity.type
_entity.pdbx_description
1 polymer ?
#
loop_
_entity_poly.entity_id
_entity_poly.type
_entity_poly.pdbx_seq_one_letter_code
_entity_poly.pdbx_strand_id
1 'polypeptide(L)'
;METSSVPPNVRVYGCELDAGAREQVIRLAQTPFFSRQPVRIMPDCHAGKGCVIGFSAPYEGALIPSVIGVDIGCGMLVVRLGRVAEGDSASLQAFLEKLDAIVHATVPAGAGGRLNAFGHPVFHENVDPHEFDAMLDALLPWLARLGEKSEDAITTAAAFRERFTTLQTLIGHSFSYQNLLQCCGTLGSGNHFLELDKDDTGELLLVVHTGSRGYGFSVASAFMELAQLVTRTVLGLEGLEKARFDLRRPLHRLVVERLEAFRADKAETPWALRSDVEKQAFFASRREELKGSSEYAGLTTPEEQRRYLRTQLNRIREELEERHNKEAFCPTEAQYDLGRIFGVDGSDKDHFEAIARYRKEVRTNPELSGLFSGLGAEEYLEAMGFVQLFARLNRLVIACNVYRDFYGLPDLYKNPEQLQSFFERAYVTDCAHNYVELATRMIRKGCIRANVGDELIIPINMRDGVIYARGRGNDAWNCTAPHGAGRVLSRQQARLQISLERVKEQMKGIHTTCLRPEVVDEAPDAYKGLDQILPYIQETCDVLSHWHPLWNFKGLEVGVQARKKR
;
A
#
# COMPACT_ATOMS: atom_id res chain seq x y z
N MET A 1 4.66 -34.87 -1.44
CA MET A 1 3.97 -33.62 -1.77
C MET A 1 5.04 -32.67 -2.24
N GLU A 2 5.04 -32.33 -3.52
CA GLU A 2 6.06 -31.50 -4.17
C GLU A 2 6.24 -30.19 -3.40
N THR A 3 7.49 -29.86 -3.07
CA THR A 3 7.90 -28.57 -2.53
C THR A 3 7.58 -27.51 -3.58
N SER A 4 6.37 -26.93 -3.53
CA SER A 4 5.91 -26.05 -4.60
C SER A 4 6.83 -24.82 -4.68
N SER A 5 7.55 -24.73 -5.79
CA SER A 5 8.35 -23.59 -6.16
C SER A 5 7.44 -22.36 -6.32
N VAL A 6 7.96 -21.17 -6.05
CA VAL A 6 7.22 -19.92 -6.35
C VAL A 6 6.89 -19.85 -7.85
N PRO A 7 5.80 -19.15 -8.25
CA PRO A 7 5.44 -18.98 -9.66
C PRO A 7 6.58 -18.38 -10.51
N PRO A 8 6.67 -18.69 -11.81
CA PRO A 8 7.77 -18.22 -12.68
C PRO A 8 7.92 -16.70 -12.79
N ASN A 9 6.83 -15.95 -12.60
CA ASN A 9 6.82 -14.49 -12.62
C ASN A 9 7.36 -13.86 -11.32
N VAL A 10 7.57 -14.65 -10.27
CA VAL A 10 8.09 -14.23 -8.97
C VAL A 10 9.59 -14.47 -8.91
N ARG A 11 10.33 -13.43 -8.53
CA ARG A 11 11.74 -13.55 -8.14
C ARG A 11 11.92 -13.15 -6.69
N VAL A 12 12.46 -14.07 -5.89
CA VAL A 12 12.80 -13.87 -4.48
C VAL A 12 14.29 -13.63 -4.37
N TYR A 13 14.68 -12.55 -3.69
CA TYR A 13 16.07 -12.16 -3.54
C TYR A 13 16.56 -12.37 -2.12
N GLY A 14 17.73 -12.99 -1.98
CA GLY A 14 18.53 -12.97 -0.75
C GLY A 14 17.87 -13.51 0.52
N CYS A 15 16.75 -14.21 0.42
CA CYS A 15 16.07 -14.79 1.57
C CYS A 15 15.35 -16.10 1.22
N GLU A 16 15.27 -16.99 2.21
CA GLU A 16 14.32 -18.09 2.21
C GLU A 16 13.00 -17.62 2.80
N LEU A 17 11.91 -17.84 2.07
CA LEU A 17 10.58 -17.52 2.57
C LEU A 17 10.12 -18.57 3.57
N ASP A 18 9.75 -18.10 4.76
CA ASP A 18 8.98 -18.89 5.72
C ASP A 18 7.65 -19.34 5.11
N ALA A 19 7.00 -20.35 5.71
CA ALA A 19 5.79 -20.95 5.15
C ALA A 19 4.65 -19.94 4.95
N GLY A 20 4.47 -19.00 5.89
CA GLY A 20 3.40 -18.00 5.82
C GLY A 20 3.70 -16.93 4.75
N ALA A 21 4.93 -16.44 4.69
CA ALA A 21 5.35 -15.48 3.66
C ALA A 21 5.27 -16.12 2.26
N ARG A 22 5.71 -17.37 2.12
CA ARG A 22 5.63 -18.12 0.86
C ARG A 22 4.18 -18.27 0.39
N GLU A 23 3.28 -18.66 1.29
CA GLU A 23 1.86 -18.79 0.95
C GLU A 23 1.26 -17.45 0.49
N GLN A 24 1.56 -16.36 1.19
CA GLN A 24 1.12 -15.02 0.79
C GLN A 24 1.65 -14.62 -0.58
N VAL A 25 2.93 -14.86 -0.86
CA VAL A 25 3.56 -14.57 -2.16
C VAL A 25 2.92 -15.36 -3.28
N ILE A 26 2.76 -16.68 -3.12
CA ILE A 26 2.15 -17.56 -4.13
C ILE A 26 0.73 -17.08 -4.42
N ARG A 27 -0.07 -16.85 -3.37
CA ARG A 27 -1.47 -16.45 -3.50
C ARG A 27 -1.63 -15.13 -4.24
N LEU A 28 -0.81 -14.13 -3.91
CA LEU A 28 -0.84 -12.83 -4.58
C LEU A 28 -0.36 -12.93 -6.03
N ALA A 29 0.77 -13.60 -6.27
CA ALA A 29 1.35 -13.73 -7.59
C ALA A 29 0.46 -14.51 -8.58
N GLN A 30 -0.43 -15.37 -8.07
CA GLN A 30 -1.40 -16.12 -8.89
C GLN A 30 -2.70 -15.37 -9.16
N THR A 31 -2.90 -14.18 -8.57
CA THR A 31 -4.06 -13.34 -8.91
C THR A 31 -4.01 -12.93 -10.39
N PRO A 32 -5.16 -12.67 -11.03
CA PRO A 32 -5.23 -12.21 -12.42
C PRO A 32 -4.36 -10.99 -12.69
N PHE A 33 -4.21 -10.13 -11.68
CA PHE A 33 -3.48 -8.86 -11.74
C PHE A 33 -1.96 -9.02 -11.73
N PHE A 34 -1.44 -10.00 -10.98
CA PHE A 34 0.01 -10.18 -10.81
C PHE A 34 0.56 -11.38 -11.58
N SER A 35 -0.28 -12.29 -12.05
CA SER A 35 0.14 -13.52 -12.76
C SER A 35 0.99 -13.27 -13.99
N ARG A 36 0.87 -12.10 -14.60
CA ARG A 36 1.65 -11.66 -15.77
C ARG A 36 2.67 -10.57 -15.43
N GLN A 37 2.70 -10.10 -14.19
CA GLN A 37 3.56 -9.01 -13.78
C GLN A 37 4.86 -9.54 -13.15
N PRO A 38 5.98 -8.81 -13.33
CA PRO A 38 7.23 -9.13 -12.65
C PRO A 38 7.12 -8.84 -11.15
N VAL A 39 6.78 -9.87 -10.37
CA VAL A 39 6.73 -9.78 -8.91
C VAL A 39 8.14 -9.95 -8.36
N ARG A 40 8.57 -9.03 -7.50
CA ARG A 40 9.88 -9.01 -6.86
C ARG A 40 9.71 -9.00 -5.35
N ILE A 41 10.39 -9.93 -4.68
CA ILE A 41 10.35 -10.08 -3.23
C ILE A 41 11.74 -9.79 -2.68
N MET A 42 11.81 -8.74 -1.86
CA MET A 42 13.05 -8.20 -1.31
C MET A 42 13.65 -9.08 -0.21
N PRO A 43 14.97 -8.96 0.09
CA PRO A 43 15.65 -9.77 1.10
C PRO A 43 15.15 -9.62 2.53
N ASP A 44 14.47 -8.52 2.84
CA ASP A 44 13.85 -8.22 4.14
C ASP A 44 12.42 -8.80 4.28
N CYS A 45 12.00 -9.61 3.31
CA CYS A 45 10.65 -10.16 3.25
C CYS A 45 10.27 -10.97 4.49
N HIS A 46 9.05 -10.73 4.95
CA HIS A 46 8.39 -11.49 6.00
C HIS A 46 6.86 -11.35 5.87
N ALA A 47 6.12 -12.27 6.50
CA ALA A 47 4.67 -12.25 6.48
C ALA A 47 4.12 -10.93 7.05
N GLY A 48 3.16 -10.33 6.35
CA GLY A 48 2.49 -9.09 6.73
C GLY A 48 0.97 -9.23 6.77
N LYS A 49 0.26 -8.15 7.11
CA LYS A 49 -1.20 -8.12 7.00
C LYS A 49 -1.60 -7.87 5.54
N GLY A 50 -2.41 -8.72 4.93
CA GLY A 50 -2.81 -8.67 3.51
C GLY A 50 -1.72 -9.10 2.52
N CYS A 51 -0.51 -8.56 2.63
CA CYS A 51 0.63 -8.85 1.76
C CYS A 51 1.92 -8.91 2.57
N VAL A 52 2.90 -9.67 2.09
CA VAL A 52 4.27 -9.67 2.63
C VAL A 52 4.88 -8.28 2.61
N ILE A 53 5.73 -8.01 3.57
CA ILE A 53 6.66 -6.88 3.53
C ILE A 53 7.77 -7.23 2.53
N GLY A 54 8.33 -6.24 1.82
CA GLY A 54 9.31 -6.47 0.76
C GLY A 54 8.67 -6.83 -0.59
N PHE A 55 7.40 -6.49 -0.81
CA PHE A 55 6.70 -6.78 -2.06
C PHE A 55 6.78 -5.60 -3.04
N SER A 56 7.22 -5.88 -4.27
CA SER A 56 7.16 -4.96 -5.40
C SER A 56 6.58 -5.64 -6.64
N ALA A 57 5.65 -4.96 -7.31
CA ALA A 57 5.13 -5.37 -8.60
C ALA A 57 4.50 -4.19 -9.34
N PRO A 58 4.58 -4.13 -10.68
CA PRO A 58 3.70 -3.26 -11.45
C PRO A 58 2.23 -3.62 -11.21
N TYR A 59 1.34 -2.64 -11.31
CA TYR A 59 -0.09 -2.89 -11.32
C TYR A 59 -0.70 -2.56 -12.68
N GLU A 60 -1.62 -3.42 -13.11
CA GLU A 60 -2.36 -3.26 -14.35
C GLU A 60 -3.81 -3.72 -14.13
N GLY A 61 -4.77 -2.93 -14.61
CA GLY A 61 -6.21 -3.20 -14.53
C GLY A 61 -6.84 -3.02 -13.15
N ALA A 62 -6.20 -3.51 -12.08
CA ALA A 62 -6.73 -3.43 -10.72
C ALA A 62 -5.67 -3.16 -9.65
N LEU A 63 -6.14 -2.66 -8.51
CA LEU A 63 -5.37 -2.38 -7.31
C LEU A 63 -5.97 -3.14 -6.14
N ILE A 64 -5.14 -3.78 -5.31
CA ILE A 64 -5.58 -4.43 -4.07
C ILE A 64 -5.16 -3.53 -2.91
N PRO A 65 -6.07 -2.74 -2.28
CA PRO A 65 -5.69 -1.78 -1.24
C PRO A 65 -4.95 -2.42 -0.05
N SER A 66 -5.28 -3.67 0.30
CA SER A 66 -4.62 -4.41 1.38
C SER A 66 -3.14 -4.73 1.08
N VAL A 67 -2.75 -4.77 -0.20
CA VAL A 67 -1.37 -4.98 -0.62
C VAL A 67 -0.52 -3.77 -0.26
N ILE A 68 -1.05 -2.55 -0.25
CA ILE A 68 -0.32 -1.37 0.23
C ILE A 68 -0.36 -1.31 1.76
N GLY A 69 -1.54 -1.59 2.33
CA GLY A 69 -1.77 -1.55 3.77
C GLY A 69 -2.36 -0.22 4.24
N VAL A 70 -2.41 -0.05 5.57
CA VAL A 70 -3.10 1.09 6.21
C VAL A 70 -2.19 2.29 6.47
N ASP A 71 -0.87 2.08 6.50
CA ASP A 71 0.11 3.13 6.78
C ASP A 71 0.74 3.62 5.46
N ILE A 72 -0.12 4.20 4.63
CA ILE A 72 0.23 4.72 3.31
C ILE A 72 1.22 5.87 3.47
N GLY A 73 2.26 5.88 2.65
CA GLY A 73 3.30 6.88 2.66
C GLY A 73 4.26 6.79 3.85
N CYS A 74 4.21 5.74 4.68
CA CYS A 74 5.24 5.49 5.69
C CYS A 74 6.63 5.53 5.05
N GLY A 75 7.60 6.14 5.73
CA GLY A 75 8.93 6.39 5.18
C GLY A 75 9.84 7.11 6.16
N MET A 76 11.05 7.42 5.73
CA MET A 76 12.08 8.07 6.54
C MET A 76 12.57 9.34 5.87
N LEU A 77 12.60 10.42 6.64
CA LEU A 77 13.18 11.69 6.25
C LEU A 77 14.43 11.96 7.08
N VAL A 78 15.47 12.49 6.45
CA VAL A 78 16.75 12.75 7.11
C VAL A 78 17.12 14.23 7.01
N VAL A 79 17.56 14.80 8.14
CA VAL A 79 18.12 16.15 8.21
C VAL A 79 19.43 16.18 8.98
N ARG A 80 20.36 17.06 8.59
CA ARG A 80 21.61 17.34 9.31
C ARG A 80 21.35 18.27 10.48
N LEU A 81 21.89 17.93 11.65
CA LEU A 81 21.87 18.77 12.85
C LEU A 81 23.26 19.29 13.25
N GLY A 82 24.29 19.04 12.43
CA GLY A 82 25.63 19.61 12.62
C GLY A 82 26.67 18.57 13.04
N ARG A 83 27.77 19.04 13.65
CA ARG A 83 28.92 18.21 14.03
C ARG A 83 29.33 18.47 15.46
N VAL A 84 29.87 17.44 16.11
CA VAL A 84 30.59 17.55 17.38
C VAL A 84 32.03 17.10 17.15
N ALA A 85 32.98 17.83 17.73
CA ALA A 85 34.40 17.51 17.61
C ALA A 85 34.69 16.09 18.13
N GLU A 86 35.56 15.36 17.44
CA GLU A 86 35.95 14.02 17.84
C GLU A 86 36.63 14.02 19.22
N GLY A 87 36.24 13.09 20.09
CA GLY A 87 36.73 13.03 21.48
C GLY A 87 36.07 14.01 22.46
N ASP A 88 35.22 14.92 22.00
CA ASP A 88 34.47 15.84 22.88
C ASP A 88 33.18 15.20 23.41
N SER A 89 33.34 14.25 24.34
CA SER A 89 32.22 13.55 24.95
C SER A 89 31.28 14.47 25.74
N ALA A 90 31.78 15.60 26.27
CA ALA A 90 30.97 16.53 27.04
C ALA A 90 30.01 17.30 26.13
N SER A 91 30.50 17.85 25.02
CA SER A 91 29.65 18.52 24.03
C SER A 91 28.67 17.54 23.38
N LEU A 92 29.10 16.31 23.11
CA LEU A 92 28.20 15.28 22.58
C LEU A 92 27.06 14.99 23.56
N GLN A 93 27.38 14.76 24.83
CA GLN A 93 26.36 14.50 25.84
C GLN A 93 25.37 15.67 25.96
N ALA A 94 25.86 16.91 25.98
CA ALA A 94 25.01 18.10 26.01
C ALA A 94 24.12 18.23 24.75
N PHE A 95 24.64 17.82 23.59
CA PHE A 95 23.86 17.75 22.35
C PHE A 95 22.70 16.76 22.48
N LEU A 96 22.98 15.54 22.95
CA LEU A 96 21.98 14.47 23.09
C LEU A 96 20.90 14.86 24.10
N GLU A 97 21.29 15.42 25.25
CA GLU A 97 20.34 15.88 26.28
C GLU A 97 19.45 17.01 25.76
N LYS A 98 20.01 17.96 25.01
CA LYS A 98 19.26 19.04 24.38
C LYS A 98 18.27 18.49 23.36
N LEU A 99 18.70 17.59 22.49
CA LEU A 99 17.83 16.97 21.49
C LEU A 99 16.68 16.19 22.15
N ASP A 100 17.00 15.37 23.16
CA ASP A 100 16.02 14.59 23.91
C ASP A 100 14.94 15.51 24.52
N ALA A 101 15.36 16.57 25.23
CA ALA A 101 14.46 17.54 25.82
C ALA A 101 13.56 18.23 24.78
N ILE A 102 14.12 18.61 23.62
CA ILE A 102 13.35 19.19 22.51
C ILE A 102 12.32 18.20 21.99
N VAL A 103 12.72 16.97 21.70
CA VAL A 103 11.81 15.97 21.11
C VAL A 103 10.66 15.65 22.07
N HIS A 104 10.94 15.46 23.36
CA HIS A 104 9.87 15.24 24.37
C HIS A 104 8.92 16.44 24.50
N ALA A 105 9.42 17.66 24.31
CA ALA A 105 8.61 18.86 24.35
C ALA A 105 7.78 19.08 23.07
N THR A 106 8.31 18.68 21.91
CA THR A 106 7.84 19.19 20.60
C THR A 106 7.25 18.12 19.68
N VAL A 107 7.49 16.82 19.92
CA VAL A 107 7.02 15.75 19.04
C VAL A 107 5.99 14.87 19.76
N PRO A 108 4.68 15.09 19.51
CA PRO A 108 3.64 14.21 20.03
C PRO A 108 3.82 12.78 19.52
N ALA A 109 3.74 11.82 20.44
CA ALA A 109 3.97 10.40 20.15
C ALA A 109 2.95 9.51 20.87
N GLY A 110 2.70 8.31 20.33
CA GLY A 110 1.72 7.35 20.86
C GLY A 110 0.36 7.31 20.15
N ALA A 111 -0.48 6.34 20.57
CA ALA A 111 -1.82 6.12 20.01
C ALA A 111 -2.79 7.24 20.41
N GLY A 112 -3.39 7.92 19.43
CA GLY A 112 -4.41 8.95 19.66
C GLY A 112 -3.87 10.36 19.95
N GLY A 113 -2.56 10.59 19.89
CA GLY A 113 -1.96 11.94 19.93
C GLY A 113 -2.32 12.77 21.18
N ARG A 114 -2.85 12.15 22.24
CA ARG A 114 -3.20 12.88 23.46
C ARG A 114 -1.93 13.10 24.28
N LEU A 115 -1.51 14.37 24.33
CA LEU A 115 -0.62 15.00 25.31
C LEU A 115 0.65 14.20 25.68
N ASN A 116 1.80 14.79 25.37
CA ASN A 116 3.03 14.58 26.13
C ASN A 116 2.72 14.59 27.65
N ALA A 117 3.42 13.75 28.42
CA ALA A 117 3.33 13.73 29.89
C ALA A 117 3.73 15.07 30.55
N PHE A 118 4.09 16.09 29.76
CA PHE A 118 4.65 17.38 30.15
C PHE A 118 3.89 18.61 29.61
N GLY A 119 2.73 18.45 28.97
CA GLY A 119 1.77 19.54 28.80
C GLY A 119 2.24 20.78 28.02
N HIS A 120 2.97 20.61 26.90
CA HIS A 120 3.32 21.73 26.02
C HIS A 120 2.72 21.54 24.61
N PRO A 121 2.15 22.60 23.98
CA PRO A 121 1.32 22.46 22.79
C PRO A 121 2.20 22.47 21.55
N VAL A 122 2.40 21.29 20.95
CA VAL A 122 2.52 21.20 19.50
C VAL A 122 1.16 20.71 19.03
N PHE A 123 0.29 21.70 18.78
CA PHE A 123 -0.99 21.58 18.09
C PHE A 123 -2.00 20.55 18.64
N HIS A 124 -2.51 20.71 19.88
CA HIS A 124 -3.65 19.90 20.34
C HIS A 124 -4.73 20.66 21.12
N GLU A 125 -5.97 20.30 20.77
CA GLU A 125 -7.30 20.89 21.01
C GLU A 125 -7.65 22.17 20.20
N ASN A 126 -6.74 23.13 20.00
CA ASN A 126 -7.05 24.41 19.33
C ASN A 126 -6.03 24.83 18.24
N VAL A 127 -5.70 23.96 17.28
CA VAL A 127 -4.89 24.37 16.11
C VAL A 127 -5.67 25.40 15.31
N ASP A 128 -5.13 26.60 15.16
CA ASP A 128 -5.73 27.61 14.28
C ASP A 128 -5.57 27.15 12.82
N PRO A 129 -6.68 26.94 12.09
CA PRO A 129 -6.61 26.58 10.68
C PRO A 129 -5.83 27.58 9.83
N HIS A 130 -5.76 28.86 10.22
CA HIS A 130 -4.98 29.87 9.51
C HIS A 130 -3.47 29.68 9.68
N GLU A 131 -3.00 29.27 10.86
CA GLU A 131 -1.58 28.97 11.07
C GLU A 131 -1.16 27.70 10.32
N PHE A 132 -2.04 26.70 10.29
CA PHE A 132 -1.82 25.50 9.49
C PHE A 132 -1.76 25.81 7.99
N ASP A 133 -2.67 26.65 7.49
CA ASP A 133 -2.67 27.07 6.10
C ASP A 133 -1.40 27.86 5.75
N ALA A 134 -0.93 28.77 6.62
CA ALA A 134 0.34 29.47 6.42
C ALA A 134 1.55 28.51 6.35
N MET A 135 1.57 27.48 7.21
CA MET A 135 2.58 26.42 7.16
C MET A 135 2.52 25.63 5.85
N LEU A 136 1.31 25.29 5.37
CA LEU A 136 1.12 24.62 4.09
C LEU A 136 1.63 25.48 2.92
N ASP A 137 1.27 26.76 2.87
CA ASP A 137 1.73 27.69 1.82
C ASP A 137 3.26 27.86 1.82
N ALA A 138 3.90 27.71 2.98
CA ALA A 138 5.36 27.72 3.08
C ALA A 138 5.99 26.41 2.58
N LEU A 139 5.44 25.25 2.93
CA LEU A 139 6.09 23.93 2.69
C LEU A 139 5.71 23.27 1.36
N LEU A 140 4.47 23.41 0.89
CA LEU A 140 3.99 22.72 -0.30
C LEU A 140 4.77 23.08 -1.58
N PRO A 141 5.18 24.34 -1.81
CA PRO A 141 6.03 24.67 -2.96
C PRO A 141 7.38 23.94 -2.95
N TRP A 142 7.96 23.69 -1.78
CA TRP A 142 9.20 22.91 -1.64
C TRP A 142 8.96 21.43 -1.89
N LEU A 143 7.90 20.86 -1.34
CA LEU A 143 7.53 19.46 -1.61
C LEU A 143 7.29 19.20 -3.10
N ALA A 144 6.68 20.14 -3.82
CA ALA A 144 6.50 20.04 -5.26
C ALA A 144 7.83 20.07 -6.04
N ARG A 145 8.87 20.77 -5.53
CA ARG A 145 10.22 20.77 -6.12
C ARG A 145 11.01 19.49 -5.83
N LEU A 146 10.80 18.90 -4.66
CA LEU A 146 11.45 17.66 -4.21
C LEU A 146 10.78 16.39 -4.78
N GLY A 147 9.54 16.50 -5.29
CA GLY A 147 8.82 15.40 -5.91
C GLY A 147 9.05 15.30 -7.42
N GLU A 148 8.62 14.19 -8.01
CA GLU A 148 8.44 14.11 -9.45
C GLU A 148 7.38 15.13 -9.89
N LYS A 149 7.67 15.87 -10.96
CA LYS A 149 6.78 16.89 -11.51
C LYS A 149 5.48 16.24 -12.00
N SER A 150 4.44 16.28 -11.18
CA SER A 150 3.06 16.14 -11.63
C SER A 150 2.52 17.54 -11.97
N GLU A 151 1.83 17.67 -13.10
CA GLU A 151 1.15 18.92 -13.50
C GLU A 151 0.03 19.32 -12.50
N ASP A 152 -0.42 18.38 -11.65
CA ASP A 152 -1.45 18.57 -10.62
C ASP A 152 -0.89 18.79 -9.20
N ALA A 153 0.36 19.25 -9.07
CA ALA A 153 1.00 19.42 -7.78
C ALA A 153 0.25 20.43 -6.89
N ILE A 154 -0.23 19.96 -5.73
CA ILE A 154 -0.82 20.82 -4.69
C ILE A 154 0.29 21.69 -4.09
N THR A 155 0.27 22.99 -4.40
CA THR A 155 1.30 23.96 -3.97
C THR A 155 0.79 25.00 -2.98
N THR A 156 -0.52 25.04 -2.70
CA THR A 156 -1.14 26.02 -1.79
C THR A 156 -2.03 25.34 -0.78
N ALA A 157 -2.23 25.99 0.36
CA ALA A 157 -3.14 25.56 1.41
C ALA A 157 -4.59 25.46 0.92
N ALA A 158 -5.00 26.40 0.07
CA ALA A 158 -6.33 26.40 -0.53
C ALA A 158 -6.59 25.13 -1.36
N ALA A 159 -5.66 24.78 -2.26
CA ALA A 159 -5.75 23.57 -3.06
C ALA A 159 -5.68 22.29 -2.20
N PHE A 160 -4.86 22.31 -1.15
CA PHE A 160 -4.76 21.20 -0.19
C PHE A 160 -6.08 20.96 0.54
N ARG A 161 -6.69 22.03 1.05
CA ARG A 161 -7.98 22.00 1.74
C ARG A 161 -9.11 21.57 0.81
N GLU A 162 -9.15 22.11 -0.41
CA GLU A 162 -10.12 21.71 -1.43
C GLU A 162 -10.03 20.23 -1.74
N ARG A 163 -8.81 19.70 -1.97
CA ARG A 163 -8.61 18.27 -2.22
C ARG A 163 -9.05 17.43 -1.03
N PHE A 164 -8.68 17.83 0.20
CA PHE A 164 -9.12 17.14 1.41
C PHE A 164 -10.65 17.08 1.50
N THR A 165 -11.33 18.22 1.33
CA THR A 165 -12.79 18.31 1.43
C THR A 165 -13.45 17.45 0.36
N THR A 166 -12.97 17.51 -0.89
CA THR A 166 -13.47 16.66 -1.99
C THR A 166 -13.35 15.18 -1.65
N LEU A 167 -12.19 14.73 -1.19
CA LEU A 167 -11.97 13.32 -0.80
C LEU A 167 -12.81 12.92 0.41
N GLN A 168 -12.90 13.78 1.42
CA GLN A 168 -13.71 13.55 2.61
C GLN A 168 -15.19 13.36 2.24
N THR A 169 -15.73 14.25 1.39
CA THR A 169 -17.11 14.16 0.91
C THR A 169 -17.31 12.91 0.05
N LEU A 170 -16.40 12.63 -0.87
CA LEU A 170 -16.47 11.47 -1.77
C LEU A 170 -16.50 10.16 -0.97
N ILE A 171 -15.52 9.96 -0.10
CA ILE A 171 -15.38 8.73 0.71
C ILE A 171 -16.50 8.63 1.75
N GLY A 172 -16.94 9.77 2.31
CA GLY A 172 -18.00 9.82 3.32
C GLY A 172 -17.57 9.26 4.69
N HIS A 173 -16.26 9.33 5.01
CA HIS A 173 -15.74 8.95 6.32
C HIS A 173 -15.86 10.09 7.34
N SER A 174 -15.87 9.77 8.63
CA SER A 174 -15.98 10.77 9.72
C SER A 174 -14.71 11.56 10.02
N PHE A 175 -13.58 11.22 9.39
CA PHE A 175 -12.30 11.91 9.61
C PHE A 175 -12.39 13.36 9.13
N SER A 176 -12.31 14.31 10.06
CA SER A 176 -12.47 15.75 9.80
C SER A 176 -11.16 16.46 9.46
N TYR A 177 -11.23 17.66 8.90
CA TYR A 177 -10.04 18.49 8.69
C TYR A 177 -9.32 18.75 10.03
N GLN A 178 -10.07 18.97 11.11
CA GLN A 178 -9.49 19.12 12.45
C GLN A 178 -8.70 17.86 12.88
N ASN A 179 -9.17 16.66 12.53
CA ASN A 179 -8.40 15.44 12.81
C ASN A 179 -7.13 15.34 11.97
N LEU A 180 -7.13 15.88 10.74
CA LEU A 180 -5.94 15.96 9.89
C LEU A 180 -4.90 16.89 10.52
N LEU A 181 -5.33 18.07 10.97
CA LEU A 181 -4.49 19.05 11.68
C LEU A 181 -3.85 18.42 12.91
N GLN A 182 -4.65 17.72 13.73
CA GLN A 182 -4.17 16.99 14.91
C GLN A 182 -3.22 15.84 14.57
N CYS A 183 -3.26 15.28 13.36
CA CYS A 183 -2.33 14.22 12.98
C CYS A 183 -0.99 14.77 12.48
N CYS A 184 -0.94 16.02 12.01
CA CYS A 184 0.26 16.59 11.42
C CYS A 184 1.32 16.92 12.49
N GLY A 185 2.58 16.65 12.20
CA GLY A 185 3.68 16.82 13.15
C GLY A 185 3.74 15.75 14.24
N THR A 186 3.08 14.59 14.06
CA THR A 186 3.03 13.53 15.08
C THR A 186 3.77 12.27 14.66
N LEU A 187 4.50 11.67 15.62
CA LEU A 187 5.28 10.47 15.38
C LEU A 187 4.38 9.23 15.33
N GLY A 188 3.54 9.06 16.35
CA GLY A 188 2.72 7.86 16.51
C GLY A 188 3.32 6.73 17.33
N SER A 189 2.87 5.51 17.06
CA SER A 189 3.30 4.27 17.70
C SER A 189 3.71 3.23 16.64
N GLY A 190 4.01 2.00 17.06
CA GLY A 190 4.41 0.92 16.15
C GLY A 190 5.90 0.97 15.86
N ASN A 191 6.31 0.86 14.59
CA ASN A 191 7.71 0.93 14.19
C ASN A 191 8.21 2.36 13.95
N HIS A 192 7.44 3.40 14.30
CA HIS A 192 7.84 4.79 14.12
C HIS A 192 8.81 5.25 15.21
N PHE A 193 9.84 5.99 14.83
CA PHE A 193 10.90 6.47 15.72
C PHE A 193 11.54 7.77 15.22
N LEU A 194 12.25 8.45 16.11
CA LEU A 194 13.33 9.37 15.75
C LEU A 194 14.66 8.75 16.20
N GLU A 195 15.68 8.94 15.40
CA GLU A 195 17.04 8.44 15.69
C GLU A 195 18.04 9.54 15.29
N LEU A 196 19.05 9.75 16.13
CA LEU A 196 20.19 10.59 15.80
C LEU A 196 21.36 9.68 15.52
N ASP A 197 21.80 9.72 14.28
CA ASP A 197 22.90 8.94 13.76
C ASP A 197 24.13 9.81 13.55
N LYS A 198 25.31 9.17 13.57
CA LYS A 198 26.58 9.78 13.19
C LYS A 198 27.15 9.09 11.96
N ASP A 199 27.49 9.87 10.94
CA ASP A 199 28.17 9.35 9.74
C ASP A 199 29.69 9.23 9.91
N ASP A 200 30.33 8.64 8.89
CA ASP A 200 31.79 8.45 8.83
C ASP A 200 32.58 9.78 8.84
N THR A 201 31.93 10.91 8.56
CA THR A 201 32.55 12.26 8.56
C THR A 201 32.33 13.00 9.88
N GLY A 202 31.58 12.42 10.81
CA GLY A 202 31.18 13.01 12.08
C GLY A 202 29.99 13.97 12.02
N GLU A 203 29.26 13.99 10.90
CA GLU A 203 27.96 14.67 10.80
C GLU A 203 26.92 13.93 11.64
N LEU A 204 26.08 14.70 12.35
CA LEU A 204 24.95 14.21 13.13
C LEU A 204 23.67 14.38 12.32
N LEU A 205 22.98 13.27 12.09
CA LEU A 205 21.81 13.19 11.21
C LEU A 205 20.59 12.74 12.01
N LEU A 206 19.53 13.53 11.97
CA LEU A 206 18.24 13.16 12.53
C LEU A 206 17.43 12.40 11.48
N VAL A 207 17.11 11.14 11.78
CA VAL A 207 16.23 10.28 11.01
C VAL A 207 14.83 10.33 11.61
N VAL A 208 13.82 10.64 10.80
CA VAL A 208 12.41 10.73 11.19
C VAL A 208 11.62 9.65 10.47
N HIS A 209 11.22 8.59 11.17
CA HIS A 209 10.41 7.50 10.62
C HIS A 209 8.95 7.63 11.06
N THR A 210 8.07 8.05 10.15
CA THR A 210 6.61 8.03 10.34
C THR A 210 5.84 8.06 9.01
N GLY A 211 4.52 7.93 9.08
CA GLY A 211 3.61 7.87 7.94
C GLY A 211 2.42 8.82 8.04
N SER A 212 1.32 8.42 7.43
CA SER A 212 0.08 9.21 7.27
C SER A 212 -0.88 9.17 8.45
N ARG A 213 -0.48 8.51 9.55
CA ARG A 213 -1.20 8.52 10.84
C ARG A 213 -2.64 8.00 10.69
N GLY A 214 -3.57 8.55 11.50
CA GLY A 214 -4.98 8.14 11.47
C GLY A 214 -5.67 8.42 10.13
N TYR A 215 -5.17 9.39 9.35
CA TYR A 215 -5.78 9.75 8.07
C TYR A 215 -5.59 8.64 7.04
N GLY A 216 -4.36 8.15 6.86
CA GLY A 216 -4.10 7.03 5.95
C GLY A 216 -4.86 5.76 6.35
N PHE A 217 -4.94 5.47 7.66
CA PHE A 217 -5.75 4.37 8.15
C PHE A 217 -7.24 4.52 7.76
N SER A 218 -7.82 5.71 7.93
CA SER A 218 -9.22 6.00 7.60
C SER A 218 -9.49 5.80 6.11
N VAL A 219 -8.65 6.38 5.25
CA VAL A 219 -8.78 6.27 3.78
C VAL A 219 -8.59 4.83 3.33
N ALA A 220 -7.50 4.18 3.74
CA ALA A 220 -7.20 2.80 3.37
C ALA A 220 -8.31 1.84 3.79
N SER A 221 -8.85 2.00 5.00
CA SER A 221 -9.94 1.16 5.51
C SER A 221 -11.21 1.31 4.67
N ALA A 222 -11.57 2.54 4.28
CA ALA A 222 -12.75 2.79 3.43
C ALA A 222 -12.60 2.15 2.04
N PHE A 223 -11.42 2.24 1.43
CA PHE A 223 -11.17 1.61 0.12
C PHE A 223 -11.00 0.09 0.20
N MET A 224 -10.49 -0.46 1.31
CA MET A 224 -10.50 -1.91 1.55
C MET A 224 -11.94 -2.45 1.69
N GLU A 225 -12.82 -1.72 2.38
CA GLU A 225 -14.25 -2.04 2.47
C GLU A 225 -14.88 -2.01 1.07
N LEU A 226 -14.66 -0.94 0.30
CA LEU A 226 -15.17 -0.81 -1.06
C LEU A 226 -14.66 -1.94 -1.96
N ALA A 227 -13.37 -2.26 -1.91
CA ALA A 227 -12.77 -3.32 -2.72
C ALA A 227 -13.47 -4.67 -2.47
N GLN A 228 -13.76 -4.99 -1.21
CA GLN A 228 -14.50 -6.20 -0.85
C GLN A 228 -15.90 -6.20 -1.46
N LEU A 229 -16.65 -5.10 -1.34
CA LEU A 229 -17.99 -5.00 -1.92
C LEU A 229 -17.96 -5.13 -3.45
N VAL A 230 -17.05 -4.41 -4.11
CA VAL A 230 -16.91 -4.42 -5.58
C VAL A 230 -16.49 -5.79 -6.08
N THR A 231 -15.38 -6.34 -5.58
CA THR A 231 -14.86 -7.63 -6.05
C THR A 231 -15.86 -8.76 -5.83
N ARG A 232 -16.52 -8.83 -4.66
CA ARG A 232 -17.51 -9.88 -4.39
C ARG A 232 -18.73 -9.77 -5.29
N THR A 233 -19.14 -8.56 -5.63
CA THR A 233 -20.24 -8.30 -6.57
C THR A 233 -19.85 -8.72 -7.99
N VAL A 234 -18.71 -8.22 -8.49
CA VAL A 234 -18.18 -8.53 -9.82
C VAL A 234 -17.99 -10.05 -10.02
N LEU A 235 -17.45 -10.74 -9.02
CA LEU A 235 -17.22 -12.18 -9.08
C LEU A 235 -18.47 -13.04 -8.79
N GLY A 236 -19.65 -12.42 -8.66
CA GLY A 236 -20.91 -13.13 -8.38
C GLY A 236 -20.85 -13.96 -7.09
N LEU A 237 -20.12 -13.48 -6.08
CA LEU A 237 -20.11 -14.05 -4.73
C LEU A 237 -21.25 -13.48 -3.88
N GLU A 238 -21.74 -12.30 -4.25
CA GLU A 238 -22.82 -11.57 -3.59
C GLU A 238 -23.58 -10.78 -4.66
N GLY A 239 -24.91 -10.86 -4.68
CA GLY A 239 -25.71 -10.08 -5.63
C GLY A 239 -25.76 -8.61 -5.22
N LEU A 240 -25.82 -7.69 -6.20
CA LEU A 240 -25.84 -6.25 -5.96
C LEU A 240 -26.91 -5.80 -4.95
N GLU A 241 -28.11 -6.38 -5.03
CA GLU A 241 -29.24 -6.13 -4.11
C GLU A 241 -28.96 -6.52 -2.64
N LYS A 242 -28.03 -7.46 -2.43
CA LYS A 242 -27.63 -7.95 -1.10
C LYS A 242 -26.35 -7.30 -0.60
N ALA A 243 -25.53 -6.80 -1.51
CA ALA A 243 -24.27 -6.14 -1.19
C ALA A 243 -24.55 -4.88 -0.36
N ARG A 244 -23.82 -4.74 0.75
CA ARG A 244 -24.04 -3.68 1.75
C ARG A 244 -23.42 -2.34 1.35
N PHE A 245 -23.72 -1.85 0.15
CA PHE A 245 -23.31 -0.51 -0.26
C PHE A 245 -24.08 0.57 0.52
N ASP A 246 -23.36 1.46 1.22
CA ASP A 246 -23.98 2.62 1.86
C ASP A 246 -24.19 3.76 0.85
N LEU A 247 -25.37 3.84 0.23
CA LEU A 247 -25.71 4.83 -0.80
C LEU A 247 -25.76 6.29 -0.30
N ARG A 248 -25.62 6.51 1.02
CA ARG A 248 -25.40 7.85 1.58
C ARG A 248 -23.98 8.35 1.29
N ARG A 249 -23.01 7.46 1.08
CA ARG A 249 -21.65 7.79 0.67
C ARG A 249 -21.57 8.00 -0.85
N PRO A 250 -21.13 9.17 -1.35
CA PRO A 250 -21.04 9.45 -2.79
C PRO A 250 -20.22 8.42 -3.56
N LEU A 251 -19.09 7.96 -3.02
CA LEU A 251 -18.23 6.94 -3.65
C LEU A 251 -18.98 5.62 -3.88
N HIS A 252 -19.74 5.15 -2.89
CA HIS A 252 -20.50 3.90 -3.04
C HIS A 252 -21.59 4.06 -4.10
N ARG A 253 -22.29 5.21 -4.12
CA ARG A 253 -23.31 5.50 -5.13
C ARG A 253 -22.70 5.52 -6.54
N LEU A 254 -21.60 6.25 -6.71
CA LEU A 254 -20.86 6.33 -7.98
C LEU A 254 -20.45 4.94 -8.49
N VAL A 255 -19.91 4.10 -7.61
CA VAL A 255 -19.50 2.74 -7.97
C VAL A 255 -20.70 1.86 -8.33
N VAL A 256 -21.82 1.94 -7.59
CA VAL A 256 -23.04 1.19 -7.92
C VAL A 256 -23.61 1.61 -9.27
N GLU A 257 -23.66 2.92 -9.56
CA GLU A 257 -24.09 3.44 -10.87
C GLU A 257 -23.19 2.92 -12.00
N ARG A 258 -21.86 2.88 -11.79
CA ARG A 258 -20.92 2.36 -12.78
C ARG A 258 -20.98 0.85 -12.93
N LEU A 259 -21.25 0.09 -11.86
CA LEU A 259 -21.41 -1.38 -11.93
C LEU A 259 -22.49 -1.79 -12.93
N GLU A 260 -23.59 -1.03 -13.03
CA GLU A 260 -24.64 -1.29 -14.01
C GLU A 260 -24.12 -1.23 -15.45
N ALA A 261 -23.19 -0.31 -15.75
CA ALA A 261 -22.57 -0.17 -17.07
C ALA A 261 -21.57 -1.29 -17.42
N PHE A 262 -21.22 -2.14 -16.45
CA PHE A 262 -20.39 -3.33 -16.62
C PHE A 262 -21.18 -4.64 -16.55
N ARG A 263 -22.51 -4.59 -16.43
CA ARG A 263 -23.32 -5.81 -16.55
C ARG A 263 -23.05 -6.46 -17.91
N ALA A 264 -22.86 -7.77 -17.90
CA ALA A 264 -22.72 -8.53 -19.13
C ALA A 264 -24.00 -8.31 -19.96
N ASP A 265 -23.84 -8.03 -21.25
CA ASP A 265 -24.99 -7.99 -22.14
C ASP A 265 -25.63 -9.39 -22.10
N LYS A 266 -26.88 -9.50 -21.66
CA LYS A 266 -27.60 -10.78 -21.61
C LYS A 266 -27.96 -11.31 -23.00
N ALA A 267 -27.45 -10.66 -24.05
CA ALA A 267 -27.57 -11.09 -25.43
C ALA A 267 -26.83 -12.42 -25.62
N GLU A 268 -27.62 -13.48 -25.42
CA GLU A 268 -27.34 -14.89 -25.63
C GLU A 268 -26.44 -15.55 -24.58
N THR A 269 -27.04 -16.33 -23.68
CA THR A 269 -26.33 -17.40 -22.99
C THR A 269 -25.70 -18.33 -24.04
N PRO A 270 -24.35 -18.45 -24.10
CA PRO A 270 -23.67 -19.44 -24.92
C PRO A 270 -24.33 -20.81 -24.88
N TRP A 271 -24.47 -21.41 -26.06
CA TRP A 271 -25.19 -22.67 -26.27
C TRP A 271 -24.82 -23.78 -25.28
N ALA A 272 -23.54 -23.90 -24.93
CA ALA A 272 -23.02 -24.92 -24.02
C ALA A 272 -23.67 -24.89 -22.63
N LEU A 273 -24.02 -23.70 -22.14
CA LEU A 273 -24.41 -23.47 -20.75
C LEU A 273 -25.91 -23.23 -20.56
N ARG A 274 -26.69 -23.29 -21.64
CA ARG A 274 -28.13 -23.44 -21.55
C ARG A 274 -28.48 -24.77 -20.87
N SER A 275 -29.43 -24.74 -19.95
CA SER A 275 -30.02 -25.93 -19.34
C SER A 275 -30.67 -26.83 -20.40
N ASP A 276 -30.88 -28.11 -20.07
CA ASP A 276 -31.57 -29.04 -20.98
C ASP A 276 -32.97 -28.54 -21.35
N VAL A 277 -33.63 -27.83 -20.43
CA VAL A 277 -34.95 -27.23 -20.64
C VAL A 277 -34.88 -26.11 -21.69
N GLU A 278 -33.90 -25.22 -21.59
CA GLU A 278 -33.70 -24.11 -22.55
C GLU A 278 -33.27 -24.61 -23.94
N LYS A 279 -32.42 -25.65 -23.99
CA LYS A 279 -32.02 -26.32 -25.24
C LYS A 279 -33.23 -27.00 -25.90
N GLN A 280 -34.08 -27.67 -25.12
CA GLN A 280 -35.31 -28.28 -25.60
C GLN A 280 -36.30 -27.23 -26.13
N ALA A 281 -36.50 -26.13 -25.41
CA ALA A 281 -37.38 -25.04 -25.82
C ALA A 281 -36.90 -24.38 -27.13
N PHE A 282 -35.59 -24.16 -27.27
CA PHE A 282 -34.99 -23.63 -28.50
C PHE A 282 -35.25 -24.55 -29.72
N PHE A 283 -34.98 -25.85 -29.61
CA PHE A 283 -35.23 -26.78 -30.71
C PHE A 283 -36.72 -27.01 -30.99
N ALA A 284 -37.59 -26.89 -29.97
CA ALA A 284 -39.03 -26.93 -30.18
C ALA A 284 -39.50 -25.73 -31.02
N SER A 285 -39.02 -24.52 -30.70
CA SER A 285 -39.29 -23.31 -31.49
C SER A 285 -38.78 -23.43 -32.93
N ARG A 286 -37.52 -23.87 -33.13
CA ARG A 286 -36.95 -24.07 -34.49
C ARG A 286 -37.69 -25.15 -35.28
N ARG A 287 -38.18 -26.19 -34.62
CA ARG A 287 -39.00 -27.23 -35.27
C ARG A 287 -40.30 -26.64 -35.82
N GLU A 288 -40.98 -25.77 -35.08
CA GLU A 288 -42.21 -25.13 -35.56
C GLU A 288 -41.95 -24.14 -36.71
N GLU A 289 -40.86 -23.38 -36.65
CA GLU A 289 -40.44 -22.52 -37.76
C GLU A 289 -40.14 -23.33 -39.03
N LEU A 290 -39.41 -24.44 -38.91
CA LEU A 290 -39.09 -25.32 -40.03
C LEU A 290 -40.35 -25.94 -40.64
N LYS A 291 -41.37 -26.26 -39.83
CA LYS A 291 -42.67 -26.72 -40.32
C LYS A 291 -43.44 -25.64 -41.10
N GLY A 292 -43.21 -24.37 -40.78
CA GLY A 292 -43.77 -23.23 -41.50
C GLY A 292 -43.04 -22.87 -42.80
N SER A 293 -41.91 -23.53 -43.11
CA SER A 293 -41.13 -23.25 -44.33
C SER A 293 -41.81 -23.80 -45.59
N SER A 294 -41.61 -23.09 -46.71
CA SER A 294 -42.10 -23.51 -48.03
C SER A 294 -41.54 -24.87 -48.46
N GLU A 295 -40.30 -25.18 -48.07
CA GLU A 295 -39.66 -26.48 -48.30
C GLU A 295 -40.36 -27.62 -47.56
N TYR A 296 -40.80 -27.40 -46.31
CA TYR A 296 -41.55 -28.40 -45.55
C TYR A 296 -42.96 -28.62 -46.13
N ALA A 297 -43.61 -27.55 -46.58
CA ALA A 297 -44.94 -27.60 -47.20
C ALA A 297 -44.95 -28.39 -48.53
N GLY A 298 -43.80 -28.51 -49.20
CA GLY A 298 -43.63 -29.30 -50.42
C GLY A 298 -43.48 -30.82 -50.20
N LEU A 299 -43.37 -31.29 -48.95
CA LEU A 299 -43.16 -32.71 -48.63
C LEU A 299 -44.50 -33.43 -48.41
N THR A 300 -44.74 -34.50 -49.16
CA THR A 300 -46.06 -35.16 -49.24
C THR A 300 -46.18 -36.39 -48.35
N THR A 301 -45.08 -36.98 -47.92
CA THR A 301 -45.11 -38.17 -47.05
C THR A 301 -44.65 -37.88 -45.61
N PRO A 302 -45.22 -38.56 -44.60
CA PRO A 302 -44.78 -38.42 -43.21
C PRO A 302 -43.30 -38.82 -42.98
N GLU A 303 -42.74 -39.69 -43.82
CA GLU A 303 -41.33 -40.08 -43.74
C GLU A 303 -40.38 -38.97 -44.22
N GLU A 304 -40.70 -38.31 -45.34
CA GLU A 304 -39.92 -37.19 -45.87
C GLU A 304 -39.92 -36.01 -44.89
N GLN A 305 -41.07 -35.69 -44.32
CA GLN A 305 -41.22 -34.63 -43.32
C GLN A 305 -40.35 -34.89 -42.07
N ARG A 306 -40.36 -36.13 -41.55
CA ARG A 306 -39.52 -36.52 -40.41
C ARG A 306 -38.04 -36.45 -40.73
N ARG A 307 -37.65 -36.91 -41.93
CA ARG A 307 -36.25 -36.89 -42.39
C ARG A 307 -35.74 -35.46 -42.55
N TYR A 308 -36.53 -34.57 -43.13
CA TYR A 308 -36.20 -33.16 -43.29
C TYR A 308 -35.97 -32.47 -41.94
N LEU A 309 -36.93 -32.56 -41.01
CA LEU A 309 -36.80 -31.94 -39.69
C LEU A 309 -35.58 -32.46 -38.93
N ARG A 310 -35.31 -33.78 -38.96
CA ARG A 310 -34.14 -34.37 -38.31
C ARG A 310 -32.83 -33.82 -38.90
N THR A 311 -32.75 -33.70 -40.21
CA THR A 311 -31.54 -33.25 -40.91
C THR A 311 -31.25 -31.78 -40.61
N GLN A 312 -32.27 -30.91 -40.70
CA GLN A 312 -32.10 -29.48 -40.45
C GLN A 312 -31.79 -29.19 -38.97
N LEU A 313 -32.45 -29.85 -38.04
CA LEU A 313 -32.18 -29.68 -36.60
C LEU A 313 -30.76 -30.17 -36.23
N ASN A 314 -30.28 -31.26 -36.83
CA ASN A 314 -28.90 -31.71 -36.64
C ASN A 314 -27.87 -30.72 -37.18
N ARG A 315 -28.12 -30.13 -38.36
CA ARG A 315 -27.24 -29.11 -38.92
C ARG A 315 -27.17 -27.86 -38.04
N ILE A 316 -28.32 -27.37 -37.56
CA ILE A 316 -28.37 -26.24 -36.61
C ILE A 316 -27.58 -26.57 -35.34
N ARG A 317 -27.68 -27.80 -34.85
CA ARG A 317 -26.91 -28.25 -33.68
C ARG A 317 -25.41 -28.23 -33.94
N GLU A 318 -24.96 -28.78 -35.07
CA GLU A 318 -23.54 -28.79 -35.44
C GLU A 318 -22.98 -27.37 -35.63
N GLU A 319 -23.74 -26.47 -36.27
CA GLU A 319 -23.35 -25.05 -36.44
C GLU A 319 -23.23 -24.32 -35.08
N LEU A 320 -24.10 -24.62 -34.11
CA LEU A 320 -24.02 -24.06 -32.76
C LEU A 320 -22.84 -24.64 -31.96
N GLU A 321 -22.55 -25.93 -32.12
CA GLU A 321 -21.38 -26.59 -31.51
C GLU A 321 -20.06 -26.08 -32.13
N GLU A 322 -20.04 -25.74 -33.42
CA GLU A 322 -18.86 -25.18 -34.10
C GLU A 322 -18.62 -23.70 -33.74
N ARG A 323 -19.67 -22.86 -33.65
CA ARG A 323 -19.56 -21.48 -33.13
C ARG A 323 -19.07 -21.47 -31.70
N HIS A 324 -19.52 -22.40 -30.86
CA HIS A 324 -19.05 -22.55 -29.48
C HIS A 324 -17.54 -22.79 -29.38
N ASN A 325 -16.95 -23.55 -30.32
CA ASN A 325 -15.49 -23.74 -30.34
C ASN A 325 -14.72 -22.49 -30.75
N LYS A 326 -15.38 -21.49 -31.37
CA LYS A 326 -14.79 -20.23 -31.86
C LYS A 326 -15.10 -19.03 -30.96
N GLU A 327 -16.21 -19.04 -30.23
CA GLU A 327 -16.62 -17.96 -29.33
C GLU A 327 -15.97 -18.12 -27.94
N ALA A 328 -15.24 -17.05 -27.58
CA ALA A 328 -14.66 -16.74 -26.27
C ALA A 328 -15.36 -17.42 -25.07
N PHE A 329 -14.56 -18.03 -24.19
CA PHE A 329 -15.01 -18.54 -22.91
C PHE A 329 -15.37 -17.36 -21.99
N CYS A 330 -16.61 -16.86 -22.09
CA CYS A 330 -17.21 -16.04 -21.06
C CYS A 330 -17.98 -16.98 -20.12
N PRO A 331 -17.68 -17.05 -18.81
CA PRO A 331 -18.44 -17.90 -17.91
C PRO A 331 -19.89 -17.39 -17.89
N THR A 332 -20.82 -18.18 -18.39
CA THR A 332 -22.23 -17.81 -18.58
C THR A 332 -23.03 -17.55 -17.32
N GLU A 333 -22.42 -17.75 -16.16
CA GLU A 333 -22.97 -17.37 -14.86
C GLU A 333 -22.51 -15.97 -14.41
N ALA A 334 -21.58 -15.33 -15.14
CA ALA A 334 -21.06 -14.03 -14.77
C ALA A 334 -22.10 -12.95 -15.05
N GLN A 335 -22.57 -12.31 -13.97
CA GLN A 335 -23.49 -11.16 -14.04
C GLN A 335 -22.83 -9.93 -14.70
N TYR A 336 -21.50 -9.89 -14.75
CA TYR A 336 -20.69 -8.76 -15.20
C TYR A 336 -19.70 -9.18 -16.28
N ASP A 337 -19.34 -8.25 -17.16
CA ASP A 337 -18.34 -8.44 -18.21
C ASP A 337 -16.92 -8.49 -17.59
N LEU A 338 -16.51 -9.70 -17.24
CA LEU A 338 -15.21 -9.95 -16.62
C LEU A 338 -14.04 -9.64 -17.57
N GLY A 339 -14.22 -9.79 -18.88
CA GLY A 339 -13.20 -9.45 -19.87
C GLY A 339 -12.88 -7.97 -19.81
N ARG A 340 -13.92 -7.12 -19.87
CA ARG A 340 -13.76 -5.67 -19.77
C ARG A 340 -13.23 -5.22 -18.39
N ILE A 341 -13.71 -5.81 -17.30
CA ILE A 341 -13.30 -5.41 -15.94
C ILE A 341 -11.84 -5.77 -15.65
N PHE A 342 -11.40 -6.96 -16.07
CA PHE A 342 -10.02 -7.42 -15.85
C PHE A 342 -9.08 -6.99 -16.98
N GLY A 343 -9.59 -6.32 -18.02
CA GLY A 343 -8.81 -5.83 -19.16
C GLY A 343 -8.26 -6.97 -20.03
N VAL A 344 -9.01 -8.04 -20.19
CA VAL A 344 -8.58 -9.25 -20.91
C VAL A 344 -9.46 -9.57 -22.10
N ASP A 345 -8.81 -10.07 -23.15
CA ASP A 345 -9.48 -10.56 -24.36
C ASP A 345 -10.35 -11.77 -23.98
N GLY A 346 -11.59 -11.81 -24.50
CA GLY A 346 -12.53 -12.92 -24.28
C GLY A 346 -11.98 -14.29 -24.69
N SER A 347 -11.01 -14.33 -25.60
CA SER A 347 -10.36 -15.55 -26.06
C SER A 347 -9.25 -16.09 -25.13
N ASP A 348 -8.86 -15.33 -24.10
CA ASP A 348 -7.76 -15.63 -23.18
C ASP A 348 -8.16 -16.62 -22.07
N LYS A 349 -8.26 -17.91 -22.44
CA LYS A 349 -8.70 -19.00 -21.55
C LYS A 349 -7.91 -19.07 -20.25
N ASP A 350 -6.60 -18.92 -20.31
CA ASP A 350 -5.72 -18.99 -19.13
C ASP A 350 -6.06 -17.91 -18.11
N HIS A 351 -6.43 -16.72 -18.59
CA HIS A 351 -6.80 -15.60 -17.73
C HIS A 351 -8.18 -15.81 -17.09
N PHE A 352 -9.16 -16.32 -17.82
CA PHE A 352 -10.47 -16.67 -17.25
C PHE A 352 -10.36 -17.79 -16.20
N GLU A 353 -9.48 -18.76 -16.40
CA GLU A 353 -9.17 -19.74 -15.36
C GLU A 353 -8.52 -19.10 -14.13
N ALA A 354 -7.64 -18.12 -14.32
CA ALA A 354 -7.08 -17.33 -13.21
C ALA A 354 -8.17 -16.56 -12.45
N ILE A 355 -9.15 -15.98 -13.14
CA ILE A 355 -10.31 -15.31 -12.52
C ILE A 355 -11.16 -16.33 -11.73
N ALA A 356 -11.36 -17.54 -12.27
CA ALA A 356 -12.10 -18.59 -11.57
C ALA A 356 -11.38 -19.07 -10.29
N ARG A 357 -10.04 -19.19 -10.32
CA ARG A 357 -9.22 -19.45 -9.12
C ARG A 357 -9.32 -18.29 -8.13
N TYR A 358 -9.18 -17.06 -8.61
CA TYR A 358 -9.29 -15.84 -7.80
C TYR A 358 -10.65 -15.73 -7.09
N ARG A 359 -11.76 -16.09 -7.75
CA ARG A 359 -13.09 -16.18 -7.12
C ARG A 359 -13.12 -17.12 -5.92
N LYS A 360 -12.41 -18.26 -5.98
CA LYS A 360 -12.30 -19.19 -4.85
C LYS A 360 -11.46 -18.59 -3.73
N GLU A 361 -10.34 -17.96 -4.08
CA GLU A 361 -9.44 -17.31 -3.12
C GLU A 361 -10.11 -16.15 -2.37
N VAL A 362 -10.79 -15.23 -3.06
CA VAL A 362 -11.49 -14.10 -2.43
C VAL A 362 -12.57 -14.55 -1.46
N ARG A 363 -13.20 -15.72 -1.70
CA ARG A 363 -14.22 -16.26 -0.81
C ARG A 363 -13.66 -16.58 0.59
N THR A 364 -12.43 -17.08 0.67
CA THR A 364 -11.76 -17.42 1.93
C THR A 364 -10.86 -16.30 2.43
N ASN A 365 -10.35 -15.47 1.51
CA ASN A 365 -9.37 -14.42 1.76
C ASN A 365 -9.90 -13.08 1.21
N PRO A 366 -10.89 -12.44 1.87
CA PRO A 366 -11.51 -11.20 1.38
C PRO A 366 -10.52 -10.03 1.29
N GLU A 367 -9.39 -10.07 2.01
CA GLU A 367 -8.33 -9.07 1.90
C GLU A 367 -7.71 -9.01 0.48
N LEU A 368 -7.82 -10.05 -0.35
CA LEU A 368 -7.34 -10.04 -1.73
C LEU A 368 -8.21 -9.20 -2.68
N SER A 369 -9.34 -8.68 -2.20
CA SER A 369 -10.28 -7.94 -3.03
C SER A 369 -9.64 -6.67 -3.61
N GLY A 370 -9.88 -6.44 -4.91
CA GLY A 370 -9.35 -5.31 -5.65
C GLY A 370 -10.40 -4.27 -6.02
N LEU A 371 -9.90 -3.13 -6.47
CA LEU A 371 -10.63 -2.08 -7.18
C LEU A 371 -10.17 -2.09 -8.63
N PHE A 372 -11.10 -1.90 -9.55
CA PHE A 372 -10.87 -2.01 -10.99
C PHE A 372 -11.03 -0.66 -11.65
N SER A 373 -10.49 -0.49 -12.86
CA SER A 373 -10.71 0.74 -13.63
C SER A 373 -12.21 1.00 -13.85
N GLY A 374 -12.64 2.22 -13.55
CA GLY A 374 -14.04 2.62 -13.54
C GLY A 374 -14.84 2.11 -12.33
N LEU A 375 -14.27 1.24 -11.48
CA LEU A 375 -14.91 0.68 -10.29
C LEU A 375 -14.08 0.97 -9.02
N GLY A 376 -13.71 2.25 -8.85
CA GLY A 376 -13.09 2.77 -7.63
C GLY A 376 -11.56 2.84 -7.65
N ALA A 377 -10.88 2.32 -8.67
CA ALA A 377 -9.41 2.34 -8.72
C ALA A 377 -8.85 3.75 -8.89
N GLU A 378 -9.47 4.57 -9.73
CA GLU A 378 -9.08 5.95 -9.98
C GLU A 378 -9.26 6.80 -8.71
N GLU A 379 -10.41 6.68 -8.05
CA GLU A 379 -10.69 7.38 -6.80
C GLU A 379 -9.73 6.95 -5.68
N TYR A 380 -9.30 5.67 -5.67
CA TYR A 380 -8.31 5.18 -4.72
C TYR A 380 -6.91 5.75 -4.98
N LEU A 381 -6.47 5.81 -6.23
CA LEU A 381 -5.17 6.39 -6.60
C LEU A 381 -5.10 7.88 -6.29
N GLU A 382 -6.18 8.63 -6.53
CA GLU A 382 -6.28 10.04 -6.17
C GLU A 382 -6.17 10.22 -4.64
N ALA A 383 -6.95 9.45 -3.88
CA ALA A 383 -6.90 9.49 -2.43
C ALA A 383 -5.52 9.10 -1.90
N MET A 384 -4.88 8.08 -2.51
CA MET A 384 -3.55 7.63 -2.15
C MET A 384 -2.49 8.70 -2.40
N GLY A 385 -2.54 9.39 -3.54
CA GLY A 385 -1.64 10.50 -3.85
C GLY A 385 -1.71 11.59 -2.77
N PHE A 386 -2.91 11.95 -2.33
CA PHE A 386 -3.10 12.93 -1.26
C PHE A 386 -2.61 12.43 0.12
N VAL A 387 -2.88 11.17 0.47
CA VAL A 387 -2.38 10.56 1.72
C VAL A 387 -0.85 10.48 1.74
N GLN A 388 -0.22 10.17 0.60
CA GLN A 388 1.23 10.17 0.43
C GLN A 388 1.81 11.57 0.63
N LEU A 389 1.20 12.61 0.05
CA LEU A 389 1.57 14.01 0.28
C LEU A 389 1.50 14.36 1.78
N PHE A 390 0.41 13.99 2.45
CA PHE A 390 0.25 14.23 3.88
C PHE A 390 1.31 13.51 4.72
N ALA A 391 1.68 12.27 4.39
CA ALA A 391 2.74 11.55 5.08
C ALA A 391 4.11 12.26 4.98
N ARG A 392 4.45 12.78 3.79
CA ARG A 392 5.67 13.57 3.58
C ARG A 392 5.64 14.87 4.38
N LEU A 393 4.51 15.57 4.34
CA LEU A 393 4.30 16.79 5.14
C LEU A 393 4.47 16.51 6.63
N ASN A 394 3.90 15.40 7.14
CA ASN A 394 4.01 15.02 8.55
C ASN A 394 5.47 14.85 8.98
N ARG A 395 6.29 14.12 8.19
CA ARG A 395 7.73 13.96 8.47
C ARG A 395 8.47 15.30 8.43
N LEU A 396 8.18 16.12 7.44
CA LEU A 396 8.82 17.42 7.23
C LEU A 396 8.51 18.38 8.38
N VAL A 397 7.26 18.43 8.86
CA VAL A 397 6.87 19.27 10.00
C VAL A 397 7.60 18.85 11.27
N ILE A 398 7.75 17.54 11.54
CA ILE A 398 8.56 17.06 12.67
C ILE A 398 10.00 17.54 12.53
N ALA A 399 10.61 17.33 11.36
CA ALA A 399 12.01 17.71 11.14
C ALA A 399 12.23 19.23 11.23
N CYS A 400 11.35 20.05 10.64
CA CYS A 400 11.40 21.50 10.73
C CYS A 400 11.25 21.99 12.17
N ASN A 401 10.30 21.44 12.94
CA ASN A 401 10.10 21.84 14.33
C ASN A 401 11.31 21.48 15.21
N VAL A 402 11.83 20.25 15.08
CA VAL A 402 13.03 19.84 15.81
C VAL A 402 14.23 20.70 15.41
N TYR A 403 14.45 20.94 14.12
CA TYR A 403 15.54 21.80 13.64
C TYR A 403 15.42 23.23 14.17
N ARG A 404 14.23 23.84 14.07
CA ARG A 404 13.94 25.19 14.59
C ARG A 404 14.32 25.29 16.06
N ASP A 405 13.79 24.39 16.87
CA ASP A 405 13.96 24.44 18.33
C ASP A 405 15.39 24.07 18.74
N PHE A 406 16.04 23.20 17.98
CA PHE A 406 17.45 22.86 18.18
C PHE A 406 18.35 24.07 17.97
N TYR A 407 18.10 24.89 16.96
CA TYR A 407 18.90 26.09 16.69
C TYR A 407 18.36 27.37 17.33
N GLY A 408 17.23 27.31 18.06
CA GLY A 408 16.60 28.48 18.66
C GLY A 408 16.14 29.51 17.62
N LEU A 409 15.69 29.02 16.45
CA LEU A 409 15.27 29.86 15.33
C LEU A 409 13.86 30.42 15.54
N PRO A 410 13.53 31.57 14.91
CA PRO A 410 12.15 32.02 14.81
C PRO A 410 11.29 31.02 14.02
N ASP A 411 9.97 31.25 13.99
CA ASP A 411 9.03 30.44 13.21
C ASP A 411 9.48 30.30 11.74
N LEU A 412 9.95 29.09 11.38
CA LEU A 412 10.49 28.78 10.05
C LEU A 412 9.47 29.04 8.96
N TYR A 413 8.19 28.79 9.23
CA TYR A 413 7.13 28.90 8.22
C TYR A 413 6.81 30.36 7.86
N LYS A 414 7.21 31.31 8.72
CA LYS A 414 7.08 32.76 8.48
C LYS A 414 8.39 33.39 8.03
N ASN A 415 9.45 32.60 7.83
CA ASN A 415 10.78 33.08 7.45
C ASN A 415 11.33 32.32 6.24
N PRO A 416 11.07 32.81 5.00
CA PRO A 416 11.46 32.13 3.77
C PRO A 416 12.96 31.87 3.64
N GLU A 417 13.81 32.76 4.14
CA GLU A 417 15.27 32.61 4.08
C GLU A 417 15.76 31.45 4.96
N GLN A 418 15.23 31.34 6.18
CA GLN A 418 15.57 30.23 7.08
C GLN A 418 15.02 28.91 6.56
N LEU A 419 13.81 28.91 5.99
CA LEU A 419 13.24 27.72 5.37
C LEU A 419 14.05 27.28 4.14
N GLN A 420 14.48 28.22 3.30
CA GLN A 420 15.39 27.93 2.19
C GLN A 420 16.71 27.33 2.69
N SER A 421 17.31 27.91 3.72
CA SER A 421 18.53 27.39 4.35
C SER A 421 18.33 25.96 4.89
N PHE A 422 17.18 25.66 5.50
CA PHE A 422 16.82 24.31 5.92
C PHE A 422 16.84 23.32 4.73
N PHE A 423 16.17 23.64 3.63
CA PHE A 423 16.13 22.75 2.46
C PHE A 423 17.48 22.61 1.74
N GLU A 424 18.28 23.68 1.70
CA GLU A 424 19.55 23.67 0.98
C GLU A 424 20.69 23.04 1.79
N ARG A 425 20.64 23.11 3.12
CA ARG A 425 21.77 22.73 4.00
C ARG A 425 21.45 21.57 4.93
N ALA A 426 20.25 21.55 5.50
CA ALA A 426 19.86 20.56 6.50
C ALA A 426 19.18 19.34 5.86
N TYR A 427 18.21 19.53 4.97
CA TYR A 427 17.50 18.44 4.31
C TYR A 427 18.47 17.55 3.52
N VAL A 428 18.34 16.25 3.70
CA VAL A 428 19.11 15.23 2.97
C VAL A 428 18.19 14.53 1.97
N THR A 429 17.29 13.69 2.46
CA THR A 429 16.39 12.89 1.61
C THR A 429 15.11 12.50 2.34
N ASP A 430 14.12 11.96 1.60
CA ASP A 430 12.86 11.41 2.10
C ASP A 430 12.49 10.13 1.31
N CYS A 431 12.60 8.97 1.96
CA CYS A 431 12.39 7.65 1.36
C CYS A 431 11.08 7.02 1.86
N ALA A 432 10.03 7.02 1.03
CA ALA A 432 8.80 6.27 1.31
C ALA A 432 8.98 4.76 1.04
N HIS A 433 8.30 3.91 1.83
CA HIS A 433 8.36 2.46 1.68
C HIS A 433 7.01 1.71 1.67
N ASN A 434 5.88 2.40 1.82
CA ASN A 434 4.54 1.84 1.61
C ASN A 434 3.71 2.77 0.71
N TYR A 435 3.71 2.56 -0.60
CA TYR A 435 3.10 3.53 -1.52
C TYR A 435 2.88 2.93 -2.91
N VAL A 436 2.17 3.70 -3.74
CA VAL A 436 2.10 3.46 -5.18
C VAL A 436 2.80 4.61 -5.90
N GLU A 437 3.75 4.26 -6.75
CA GLU A 437 4.38 5.20 -7.67
C GLU A 437 3.45 5.39 -8.88
N LEU A 438 2.70 6.50 -8.88
CA LEU A 438 1.65 6.76 -9.88
C LEU A 438 2.22 6.89 -11.31
N ALA A 439 3.44 7.45 -11.45
CA ALA A 439 4.07 7.70 -12.75
C ALA A 439 4.46 6.39 -13.47
N THR A 440 5.05 5.45 -12.73
CA THR A 440 5.55 4.16 -13.25
C THR A 440 4.60 2.99 -13.00
N ARG A 441 3.49 3.25 -12.30
CA ARG A 441 2.50 2.26 -11.87
C ARG A 441 3.09 1.12 -11.05
N MET A 442 3.96 1.45 -10.09
CA MET A 442 4.62 0.46 -9.24
C MET A 442 4.01 0.41 -7.84
N ILE A 443 3.65 -0.78 -7.36
CA ILE A 443 3.28 -1.00 -5.95
C ILE A 443 4.54 -1.32 -5.16
N ARG A 444 4.72 -0.69 -4.01
CA ARG A 444 5.78 -1.00 -3.05
C ARG A 444 5.23 -1.10 -1.63
N LYS A 445 5.40 -2.25 -1.00
CA LYS A 445 5.14 -2.46 0.44
C LYS A 445 6.37 -2.97 1.13
N GLY A 446 6.87 -2.21 2.10
CA GLY A 446 8.13 -2.48 2.76
C GLY A 446 9.30 -2.53 1.80
N CYS A 447 9.34 -1.64 0.81
CA CYS A 447 10.48 -1.51 -0.08
C CYS A 447 10.56 -0.09 -0.64
N ILE A 448 11.77 0.36 -0.97
CA ILE A 448 12.06 1.73 -1.40
C ILE A 448 12.41 1.75 -2.89
N ARG A 449 12.14 2.87 -3.57
CA ARG A 449 12.60 3.06 -4.95
C ARG A 449 14.12 3.19 -4.95
N ALA A 450 14.76 2.61 -5.95
CA ALA A 450 16.20 2.60 -6.13
C ALA A 450 16.55 2.83 -7.61
N ASN A 451 16.00 3.89 -8.21
CA ASN A 451 16.41 4.35 -9.54
C ASN A 451 17.86 4.86 -9.50
N VAL A 452 18.49 5.00 -10.67
CA VAL A 452 19.85 5.56 -10.76
C VAL A 452 19.90 6.93 -10.10
N GLY A 453 20.73 7.05 -9.06
CA GLY A 453 20.96 8.32 -8.37
C GLY A 453 20.03 8.62 -7.20
N ASP A 454 18.97 7.82 -6.97
CA ASP A 454 18.11 7.98 -5.80
C ASP A 454 18.92 7.85 -4.50
N GLU A 455 18.73 8.74 -3.55
CA GLU A 455 19.33 8.65 -2.22
C GLU A 455 18.45 7.77 -1.32
N LEU A 456 19.05 6.73 -0.75
CA LEU A 456 18.37 5.63 -0.06
C LEU A 456 18.76 5.57 1.41
N ILE A 457 17.76 5.29 2.24
CA ILE A 457 17.89 5.09 3.68
C ILE A 457 17.36 3.70 4.01
N ILE A 458 18.24 2.81 4.50
CA ILE A 458 17.90 1.43 4.83
C ILE A 458 18.24 1.18 6.32
N PRO A 459 17.26 1.28 7.24
CA PRO A 459 17.44 1.02 8.66
C PRO A 459 17.70 -0.46 8.93
N ILE A 460 18.62 -0.72 9.85
CA ILE A 460 18.98 -2.07 10.26
C ILE A 460 18.18 -2.45 11.52
N ASN A 461 18.50 -1.80 12.63
CA ASN A 461 17.79 -1.87 13.90
C ASN A 461 18.27 -0.73 14.81
N MET A 462 17.64 -0.60 15.97
CA MET A 462 17.93 0.47 16.93
C MET A 462 19.39 0.53 17.45
N ARG A 463 20.21 -0.51 17.26
CA ARG A 463 21.64 -0.51 17.64
C ARG A 463 22.55 -0.29 16.44
N ASP A 464 22.22 -0.90 15.31
CA ASP A 464 23.08 -0.95 14.15
C ASP A 464 22.83 0.19 13.17
N GLY A 465 21.84 1.07 13.42
CA GLY A 465 21.63 2.30 12.66
C GLY A 465 21.16 2.09 11.23
N VAL A 466 21.69 2.91 10.32
CA VAL A 466 21.16 3.09 8.96
C VAL A 466 22.26 2.96 7.91
N ILE A 467 21.94 2.27 6.81
CA ILE A 467 22.75 2.33 5.59
C ILE A 467 22.27 3.51 4.74
N TYR A 468 23.20 4.39 4.39
CA TYR A 468 23.01 5.41 3.36
C TYR A 468 23.59 4.93 2.03
N ALA A 469 22.75 4.91 1.00
CA ALA A 469 23.12 4.35 -0.29
C ALA A 469 22.56 5.15 -1.47
N ARG A 470 23.05 4.84 -2.68
CA ARG A 470 22.56 5.40 -3.93
C ARG A 470 22.00 4.31 -4.84
N GLY A 471 20.80 4.50 -5.37
CA GLY A 471 20.13 3.52 -6.22
C GLY A 471 20.88 3.28 -7.54
N ARG A 472 20.85 2.02 -8.00
CA ARG A 472 21.47 1.55 -9.26
C ARG A 472 20.52 1.47 -10.44
N GLY A 473 19.20 1.56 -10.22
CA GLY A 473 18.19 1.44 -11.27
C GLY A 473 18.14 0.07 -11.93
N ASN A 474 18.20 -1.00 -11.13
CA ASN A 474 18.22 -2.35 -11.65
C ASN A 474 16.81 -2.84 -12.02
N ASP A 475 16.52 -2.96 -13.32
CA ASP A 475 15.23 -3.41 -13.86
C ASP A 475 14.83 -4.80 -13.38
N ALA A 476 15.80 -5.71 -13.18
CA ALA A 476 15.50 -7.04 -12.66
C ALA A 476 14.85 -6.96 -11.26
N TRP A 477 15.11 -5.88 -10.52
CA TRP A 477 14.58 -5.62 -9.19
C TRP A 477 13.40 -4.65 -9.19
N ASN A 478 12.81 -4.34 -10.35
CA ASN A 478 11.81 -3.26 -10.49
C ASN A 478 12.34 -1.91 -9.96
N CYS A 479 13.64 -1.65 -10.11
CA CYS A 479 14.34 -0.50 -9.55
C CYS A 479 13.97 -0.27 -8.08
N THR A 480 14.04 -1.32 -7.27
CA THR A 480 13.59 -1.34 -5.88
C THR A 480 14.67 -1.95 -4.98
N ALA A 481 14.83 -1.38 -3.79
CA ALA A 481 15.69 -1.89 -2.73
C ALA A 481 14.84 -2.26 -1.48
N PRO A 482 15.35 -3.09 -0.55
CA PRO A 482 14.66 -3.34 0.72
C PRO A 482 14.52 -2.06 1.54
N HIS A 483 13.51 -2.00 2.40
CA HIS A 483 13.27 -0.85 3.28
C HIS A 483 13.95 -0.98 4.64
N GLY A 484 14.56 -2.13 4.93
CA GLY A 484 15.33 -2.36 6.15
C GLY A 484 16.02 -3.72 6.13
N ALA A 485 16.52 -4.18 7.28
CA ALA A 485 17.16 -5.49 7.39
C ALA A 485 16.17 -6.67 7.38
N GLY A 486 14.90 -6.44 7.71
CA GLY A 486 13.89 -7.48 7.82
C GLY A 486 13.93 -8.24 9.14
N ARG A 487 12.78 -8.80 9.53
CA ARG A 487 12.60 -9.43 10.84
C ARG A 487 13.02 -10.90 10.82
N VAL A 488 13.67 -11.34 11.89
CA VAL A 488 13.89 -12.78 12.17
C VAL A 488 12.85 -13.34 13.14
N LEU A 489 12.25 -12.46 13.95
CA LEU A 489 11.16 -12.82 14.87
C LEU A 489 9.92 -11.97 14.61
N SER A 490 8.74 -12.60 14.59
CA SER A 490 7.48 -11.84 14.66
C SER A 490 7.42 -11.00 15.94
N ARG A 491 6.60 -9.94 15.94
CA ARG A 491 6.43 -9.08 17.13
C ARG A 491 6.01 -9.88 18.38
N GLN A 492 5.14 -10.86 18.20
CA GLN A 492 4.71 -11.73 19.28
C GLN A 492 5.85 -12.63 19.80
N GLN A 493 6.62 -13.24 18.90
CA GLN A 493 7.77 -14.07 19.30
C GLN A 493 8.84 -13.24 20.00
N ALA A 494 9.16 -12.05 19.49
CA ALA A 494 10.13 -11.15 20.09
C ALA A 494 9.74 -10.79 21.54
N ARG A 495 8.47 -10.44 21.79
CA ARG A 495 7.95 -10.17 23.16
C ARG A 495 8.02 -11.38 24.10
N LEU A 496 7.99 -12.60 23.56
CA LEU A 496 8.05 -13.83 24.36
C LEU A 496 9.48 -14.30 24.62
N GLN A 497 10.42 -14.00 23.71
CA GLN A 497 11.76 -14.59 23.70
C GLN A 497 12.85 -13.61 24.16
N ILE A 498 12.68 -12.30 23.93
CA ILE A 498 13.69 -11.29 24.24
C ILE A 498 13.36 -10.67 25.60
N SER A 499 14.36 -10.56 26.47
CA SER A 499 14.22 -9.89 27.76
C SER A 499 14.59 -8.40 27.67
N LEU A 500 13.93 -7.54 28.45
CA LEU A 500 14.25 -6.11 28.47
C LEU A 500 15.71 -5.85 28.90
N GLU A 501 16.24 -6.66 29.83
CA GLU A 501 17.64 -6.54 30.27
C GLU A 501 18.62 -6.85 29.13
N ARG A 502 18.29 -7.81 28.25
CA ARG A 502 19.06 -8.06 27.03
C ARG A 502 19.05 -6.83 26.11
N VAL A 503 17.89 -6.20 25.91
CA VAL A 503 17.79 -4.99 25.07
C VAL A 503 18.63 -3.85 25.66
N LYS A 504 18.55 -3.61 26.98
CA LYS A 504 19.37 -2.61 27.66
C LYS A 504 20.87 -2.85 27.50
N GLU A 505 21.29 -4.11 27.59
CA GLU A 505 22.69 -4.49 27.36
C GLU A 505 23.13 -4.19 25.93
N GLN A 506 22.30 -4.52 24.93
CA GLN A 506 22.60 -4.27 23.52
C GLN A 506 22.63 -2.79 23.15
N MET A 507 21.89 -1.97 23.89
CA MET A 507 21.77 -0.52 23.66
C MET A 507 22.78 0.31 24.48
N LYS A 508 23.72 -0.33 25.19
CA LYS A 508 24.76 0.39 25.92
C LYS A 508 25.56 1.28 24.97
N GLY A 509 25.69 2.56 25.34
CA GLY A 509 26.37 3.58 24.52
C GLY A 509 25.43 4.40 23.63
N ILE A 510 24.16 4.01 23.52
CA ILE A 510 23.15 4.75 22.77
C ILE A 510 22.20 5.41 23.78
N HIS A 511 22.03 6.73 23.69
CA HIS A 511 21.15 7.47 24.58
C HIS A 511 19.68 7.18 24.24
N THR A 512 18.90 6.67 25.19
CA THR A 512 17.47 6.46 24.95
C THR A 512 16.67 6.47 26.25
N THR A 513 15.53 7.15 26.22
CA THR A 513 14.57 7.19 27.33
C THR A 513 13.41 6.19 27.16
N CYS A 514 13.42 5.39 26.08
CA CYS A 514 12.27 4.62 25.61
C CYS A 514 12.35 3.11 25.91
N LEU A 515 13.40 2.62 26.57
CA LEU A 515 13.58 1.19 26.87
C LEU A 515 12.61 0.68 27.94
N ARG A 516 11.45 0.21 27.47
CA ARG A 516 10.37 -0.36 28.28
C ARG A 516 9.91 -1.71 27.70
N PRO A 517 9.13 -2.53 28.43
CA PRO A 517 8.67 -3.82 27.92
C PRO A 517 7.94 -3.73 26.57
N GLU A 518 7.30 -2.59 26.27
CA GLU A 518 6.56 -2.35 25.04
C GLU A 518 7.44 -2.18 23.79
N VAL A 519 8.75 -1.97 23.94
CA VAL A 519 9.68 -1.80 22.80
C VAL A 519 10.47 -3.06 22.46
N VAL A 520 10.28 -4.15 23.22
CA VAL A 520 11.03 -5.40 23.08
C VAL A 520 10.78 -6.07 21.72
N ASP A 521 9.62 -5.85 21.08
CA ASP A 521 9.37 -6.35 19.72
C ASP A 521 10.21 -5.66 18.65
N GLU A 522 10.96 -4.62 19.01
CA GLU A 522 11.73 -3.78 18.11
C GLU A 522 13.23 -3.81 18.47
N ALA A 523 13.61 -4.74 19.37
CA ALA A 523 14.98 -4.98 19.79
C ALA A 523 15.89 -5.46 18.63
N PRO A 524 17.22 -5.25 18.73
CA PRO A 524 18.17 -5.70 17.71
C PRO A 524 18.05 -7.19 17.34
N ASP A 525 17.87 -8.05 18.34
CA ASP A 525 17.73 -9.52 18.15
C ASP A 525 16.44 -9.92 17.38
N ALA A 526 15.49 -8.99 17.17
CA ALA A 526 14.30 -9.24 16.36
C ALA A 526 14.53 -9.07 14.86
N TYR A 527 15.67 -8.49 14.47
CA TYR A 527 16.02 -8.12 13.09
C TYR A 527 17.26 -8.86 12.59
N LYS A 528 17.40 -8.95 11.27
CA LYS A 528 18.66 -9.41 10.65
C LYS A 528 19.77 -8.39 10.93
N GLY A 529 21.00 -8.88 11.05
CA GLY A 529 22.18 -8.03 11.23
C GLY A 529 22.68 -7.40 9.92
N LEU A 530 23.56 -6.41 10.05
CA LEU A 530 24.18 -5.71 8.92
C LEU A 530 24.87 -6.67 7.93
N ASP A 531 25.69 -7.60 8.43
CA ASP A 531 26.42 -8.57 7.60
C ASP A 531 25.50 -9.49 6.80
N GLN A 532 24.26 -9.67 7.26
CA GLN A 532 23.29 -10.51 6.59
C GLN A 532 22.57 -9.79 5.44
N ILE A 533 22.40 -8.47 5.51
CA ILE A 533 21.67 -7.72 4.48
C ILE A 533 22.60 -7.17 3.39
N LEU A 534 23.83 -6.77 3.75
CA LEU A 534 24.78 -6.13 2.84
C LEU A 534 25.04 -6.93 1.55
N PRO A 535 25.26 -8.27 1.57
CA PRO A 535 25.52 -9.03 0.35
C PRO A 535 24.33 -9.03 -0.63
N TYR A 536 23.10 -8.82 -0.15
CA TYR A 536 21.90 -8.95 -0.96
C TYR A 536 21.42 -7.63 -1.55
N ILE A 537 21.94 -6.48 -1.11
CA ILE A 537 21.51 -5.16 -1.61
C ILE A 537 22.44 -4.59 -2.68
N GLN A 538 23.60 -5.22 -2.91
CA GLN A 538 24.63 -4.73 -3.84
C GLN A 538 24.11 -4.58 -5.29
N GLU A 539 23.15 -5.40 -5.71
CA GLU A 539 22.54 -5.27 -7.03
C GLU A 539 21.55 -4.10 -7.14
N THR A 540 21.07 -3.59 -6.00
CA THR A 540 20.04 -2.55 -5.93
C THR A 540 20.64 -1.16 -5.70
N CYS A 541 21.75 -1.07 -4.98
CA CYS A 541 22.34 0.20 -4.58
C CYS A 541 23.85 0.13 -4.33
N ASP A 542 24.49 1.30 -4.42
CA ASP A 542 25.85 1.55 -3.97
C ASP A 542 25.82 2.08 -2.54
N VAL A 543 26.38 1.35 -1.59
CA VAL A 543 26.50 1.80 -0.20
C VAL A 543 27.52 2.94 -0.13
N LEU A 544 27.09 4.10 0.37
CA LEU A 544 27.90 5.31 0.48
C LEU A 544 28.47 5.49 1.89
N SER A 545 27.68 5.20 2.92
CA SER A 545 28.07 5.34 4.32
C SER A 545 27.20 4.45 5.21
N HIS A 546 27.75 4.04 6.35
CA HIS A 546 27.00 3.41 7.43
C HIS A 546 26.92 4.39 8.59
N TRP A 547 25.71 4.76 8.99
CA TRP A 547 25.52 5.68 10.11
C TRP A 547 25.21 4.93 11.39
N HIS A 548 25.85 5.38 12.47
CA HIS A 548 25.78 4.74 13.77
C HIS A 548 24.88 5.51 14.74
N PRO A 549 23.95 4.84 15.43
CA PRO A 549 23.01 5.52 16.30
C PRO A 549 23.69 5.98 17.58
N LEU A 550 23.37 7.21 17.97
CA LEU A 550 23.80 7.84 19.21
C LEU A 550 22.62 8.10 20.15
N TRP A 551 21.43 8.28 19.58
CA TRP A 551 20.23 8.53 20.35
C TRP A 551 18.97 8.02 19.66
N ASN A 552 18.06 7.41 20.41
CA ASN A 552 16.81 6.86 19.88
C ASN A 552 15.60 7.25 20.72
N PHE A 553 14.55 7.70 20.05
CA PHE A 553 13.24 8.01 20.63
C PHE A 553 12.12 7.29 19.90
N LYS A 554 11.17 6.78 20.67
CA LYS A 554 10.03 6.04 20.17
C LYS A 554 8.77 6.44 20.88
N GLY A 555 7.70 6.59 20.10
CA GLY A 555 6.37 6.82 20.65
C GLY A 555 5.82 5.58 21.32
N LEU A 556 5.53 5.70 22.61
CA LEU A 556 4.94 4.63 23.41
C LEU A 556 3.43 4.56 23.17
N GLU A 557 2.86 3.37 23.10
CA GLU A 557 1.40 3.23 23.17
C GLU A 557 0.92 3.64 24.57
N VAL A 558 0.30 4.81 24.67
CA VAL A 558 -0.38 5.22 25.90
C VAL A 558 -1.60 4.31 26.07
N GLY A 559 -1.52 3.36 27.00
CA GLY A 559 -2.70 2.61 27.47
C GLY A 559 -2.89 1.23 26.85
N VAL A 560 -2.01 0.29 27.20
CA VAL A 560 -2.47 -1.08 27.51
C VAL A 560 -2.21 -1.32 28.99
N GLN A 561 -2.98 -0.66 29.86
CA GLN A 561 -3.38 -1.39 31.05
C GLN A 561 -4.14 -2.59 30.51
N ALA A 562 -3.54 -3.77 30.61
CA ALA A 562 -4.19 -5.02 30.29
C ALA A 562 -5.61 -4.93 30.85
N ARG A 563 -6.62 -4.96 29.97
CA ARG A 563 -7.98 -5.22 30.41
C ARG A 563 -7.90 -6.53 31.17
N LYS A 564 -7.81 -6.46 32.51
CA LYS A 564 -8.03 -7.61 33.37
C LYS A 564 -9.39 -8.11 32.94
N LYS A 565 -9.41 -9.27 32.27
CA LYS A 565 -10.64 -10.01 31.98
C LYS A 565 -11.39 -10.07 33.32
N ARG A 566 -12.49 -9.33 33.40
CA ARG A 566 -13.50 -9.53 34.42
C ARG A 566 -14.39 -10.67 33.99
#